data_AF-A0A081CD34-F1
#
_entry.id   AF-A0A081CD34-F1
#
_cell.length_a   1.000
_cell.length_b   1.000
_cell.length_c   1.000
_cell.angle_alpha   90.00
_cell.angle_beta   90.00
_cell.angle_gamma   90.00
#
_symmetry.space_group_name_H-M   'P 1'
#
loop_
_entity.id
_entity.type
_entity.pdbx_description
1 polymer ?
#
loop_
_entity_poly.entity_id
_entity_poly.type
_entity_poly.pdbx_seq_one_letter_code
_entity_poly.pdbx_strand_id
1 'polypeptide(L)'
;MHYGPPTTLHAIPRASVLLRVDTLRPDRFEARQSQFQLGIHRYSVGLAERDNTMLSRHPSTSPDSSSNPSADSPFVPSLLHRGWQQSKRTVKVGITGKYGTRYGASLRRQIKKIEISQHSKYTCTFCGKDSVKRKAVGIWECRACKKVMAGGAWTLSTSAAATVRSTIRRLRELTEA
;
A
#
# COMPACT_ATOMS: atom_id res chain seq x y z
N MET A 1 -8.55 74.12 -14.54
CA MET A 1 -9.61 73.11 -14.67
C MET A 1 -9.38 72.07 -13.58
N HIS A 2 -9.65 72.43 -12.32
CA HIS A 2 -10.86 72.13 -11.56
C HIS A 2 -11.09 70.63 -11.33
N TYR A 3 -10.56 70.19 -10.19
CA TYR A 3 -10.81 68.95 -9.49
C TYR A 3 -12.30 68.82 -9.12
N GLY A 4 -12.92 67.69 -9.45
CA GLY A 4 -14.25 67.31 -8.96
C GLY A 4 -14.14 66.51 -7.65
N PRO A 5 -15.01 66.73 -6.65
CA PRO A 5 -14.91 66.09 -5.33
C PRO A 5 -15.53 64.68 -5.31
N PRO A 6 -15.00 63.73 -4.50
CA PRO A 6 -15.71 62.50 -4.19
C PRO A 6 -16.81 62.77 -3.15
N THR A 7 -18.00 62.26 -3.45
CA THR A 7 -19.21 62.31 -2.64
C THR A 7 -19.02 61.71 -1.25
N THR A 8 -19.48 62.45 -0.25
CA THR A 8 -19.63 62.12 1.16
C THR A 8 -20.31 60.76 1.40
N LEU A 9 -19.57 59.84 2.03
CA LEU A 9 -20.11 58.64 2.66
C LEU A 9 -21.04 59.03 3.82
N HIS A 10 -22.31 58.64 3.74
CA HIS A 10 -23.24 58.71 4.85
C HIS A 10 -22.78 57.82 6.00
N ALA A 11 -22.64 58.44 7.18
CA ALA A 11 -22.45 57.76 8.45
C ALA A 11 -23.69 56.92 8.80
N ILE A 12 -23.50 55.61 8.97
CA ILE A 12 -24.50 54.71 9.57
C ILE A 12 -24.14 54.55 11.06
N PRO A 13 -25.08 54.76 12.00
CA PRO A 13 -24.79 54.75 13.43
C PRO A 13 -24.48 53.33 13.96
N ARG A 14 -23.51 53.29 14.88
CA ARG A 14 -23.09 52.10 15.63
C ARG A 14 -24.24 51.63 16.53
N ALA A 15 -24.89 50.54 16.16
CA ALA A 15 -25.76 49.79 17.06
C ALA A 15 -24.91 48.82 17.88
N SER A 16 -24.76 49.14 19.17
CA SER A 16 -24.22 48.28 20.20
C SER A 16 -25.11 47.06 20.39
N VAL A 17 -24.69 45.90 19.88
CA VAL A 17 -25.25 44.62 20.26
C VAL A 17 -24.19 43.89 21.08
N LEU A 18 -24.27 44.09 22.40
CA LEU A 18 -23.63 43.23 23.40
C LEU A 18 -24.31 41.86 23.35
N LEU A 19 -23.79 40.96 22.52
CA LEU A 19 -24.06 39.53 22.65
C LEU A 19 -22.92 38.90 23.45
N ARG A 20 -23.31 38.35 24.59
CA ARG A 20 -22.50 37.62 25.56
C ARG A 20 -21.66 36.56 24.84
N VAL A 21 -20.34 36.69 24.96
CA VAL A 21 -19.41 35.60 24.67
C VAL A 21 -19.54 34.61 25.81
N ASP A 22 -20.38 33.59 25.63
CA ASP A 22 -20.37 32.43 26.49
C ASP A 22 -19.01 31.75 26.38
N THR A 23 -18.25 31.82 27.46
CA THR A 23 -17.00 31.10 27.68
C THR A 23 -17.30 29.59 27.72
N LEU A 24 -17.26 28.93 26.56
CA LEU A 24 -17.19 27.48 26.50
C LEU A 24 -15.77 27.03 26.92
N ARG A 25 -15.75 26.32 28.04
CA ARG A 25 -14.58 25.74 28.71
C ARG A 25 -13.68 24.92 27.73
N PRO A 26 -12.34 25.09 27.76
CA PRO A 26 -11.42 24.42 26.84
C PRO A 26 -11.03 22.98 27.22
N ASP A 27 -11.57 22.37 28.28
CA ASP A 27 -11.04 21.10 28.82
C ASP A 27 -11.55 19.80 28.19
N ARG A 28 -12.32 19.83 27.09
CA ARG A 28 -12.88 18.60 26.49
C ARG A 28 -12.34 18.23 25.12
N PHE A 29 -11.49 19.06 24.51
CA PHE A 29 -10.93 18.79 23.19
C PHE A 29 -9.59 18.04 23.25
N GLU A 30 -8.77 18.28 24.28
CA GLU A 30 -7.47 17.59 24.46
C GLU A 30 -7.61 16.12 24.86
N ALA A 31 -8.63 15.76 25.64
CA ALA A 31 -8.87 14.37 26.04
C ALA A 31 -9.27 13.45 24.86
N ARG A 32 -9.80 14.01 23.78
CA ARG A 32 -10.17 13.26 22.56
C ARG A 32 -9.00 13.04 21.61
N GLN A 33 -8.01 13.94 21.58
CA GLN A 33 -6.78 13.72 20.82
C GLN A 33 -5.89 12.65 21.48
N SER A 34 -5.82 12.61 22.82
CA SER A 34 -5.01 11.60 23.52
C SER A 34 -5.57 10.18 23.38
N GLN A 35 -6.90 10.00 23.42
CA GLN A 35 -7.54 8.70 23.18
C GLN A 35 -7.39 8.21 21.73
N PHE A 36 -7.34 9.13 20.75
CA PHE A 36 -7.10 8.77 19.36
C PHE A 36 -5.65 8.31 19.11
N GLN A 37 -4.67 8.96 19.77
CA GLN A 37 -3.26 8.57 19.69
C GLN A 37 -3.00 7.17 20.32
N LEU A 38 -3.65 6.86 21.44
CA LEU A 38 -3.50 5.56 22.12
C LEU A 38 -4.19 4.41 21.36
N GLY A 39 -5.28 4.69 20.63
CA GLY A 39 -5.96 3.72 19.77
C GLY A 39 -5.12 3.28 18.56
N ILE A 40 -4.37 4.21 17.95
CA ILE A 40 -3.49 3.92 16.80
C ILE A 40 -2.29 3.06 17.24
N HIS A 41 -1.74 3.29 18.43
CA HIS A 41 -0.60 2.53 18.91
C HIS A 41 -0.97 1.06 19.20
N ARG A 42 -2.12 0.78 19.84
CA ARG A 42 -2.59 -0.60 20.09
C ARG A 42 -2.92 -1.40 18.81
N TYR A 43 -3.46 -0.75 17.78
CA TYR A 43 -3.73 -1.42 16.49
C TYR A 43 -2.43 -1.84 15.77
N SER A 44 -1.35 -1.08 15.95
CA SER A 44 -0.06 -1.36 15.31
C SER A 44 0.69 -2.55 15.91
N VAL A 45 0.52 -2.83 17.21
CA VAL A 45 1.16 -3.99 17.86
C VAL A 45 0.40 -5.30 17.52
N GLY A 46 -0.94 -5.26 17.50
CA GLY A 46 -1.75 -6.46 17.25
C GLY A 46 -1.74 -6.99 15.80
N LEU A 47 -1.41 -6.16 14.81
CA LEU A 47 -1.24 -6.60 13.42
C LEU A 47 0.11 -7.28 13.16
N ALA A 48 1.14 -6.96 13.95
CA ALA A 48 2.47 -7.54 13.78
C ALA A 48 2.54 -9.02 14.20
N GLU A 49 1.63 -9.49 15.06
CA GLU A 49 1.59 -10.89 15.53
C GLU A 49 0.74 -11.82 14.65
N ARG A 50 -0.22 -11.31 13.85
CA ARG A 50 -1.08 -12.17 13.01
C ARG A 50 -0.48 -12.51 11.65
N ASP A 51 0.49 -11.73 11.16
CA ASP A 51 1.11 -11.98 9.86
C ASP A 51 2.18 -13.09 9.89
N ASN A 52 2.56 -13.59 11.08
CA ASN A 52 3.65 -14.57 11.23
C ASN A 52 3.18 -16.03 11.33
N THR A 53 1.87 -16.30 11.46
CA THR A 53 1.32 -17.68 11.61
C THR A 53 0.62 -18.22 10.37
N MET A 54 0.36 -17.41 9.35
CA MET A 54 -0.39 -17.81 8.14
C MET A 54 0.48 -18.18 6.93
N LEU A 55 1.81 -18.04 7.01
CA LEU A 55 2.71 -18.39 5.90
C LEU A 55 3.15 -19.87 5.86
N SER A 56 2.60 -20.72 6.72
CA SER A 56 3.03 -22.12 6.88
C SER A 56 1.90 -23.11 6.57
N ARG A 57 1.45 -23.16 5.32
CA ARG A 57 0.67 -24.30 4.77
C ARG A 57 0.69 -24.22 3.23
N HIS A 58 1.74 -24.76 2.64
CA HIS A 58 1.71 -25.16 1.24
C HIS A 58 1.14 -26.59 1.14
N PRO A 59 0.22 -26.89 0.21
CA PRO A 59 -0.26 -28.24 -0.03
C PRO A 59 0.89 -29.13 -0.55
N SER A 60 1.05 -30.30 0.07
CA SER A 60 1.93 -31.38 -0.39
C SER A 60 1.39 -31.96 -1.69
N THR A 61 2.00 -31.60 -2.82
CA THR A 61 1.91 -32.41 -4.05
C THR A 61 2.90 -33.55 -3.94
N SER A 62 2.40 -34.75 -3.73
CA SER A 62 3.13 -36.01 -3.83
C SER A 62 3.66 -36.22 -5.25
N PRO A 63 4.91 -36.67 -5.45
CA PRO A 63 5.37 -37.13 -6.75
C PRO A 63 4.98 -38.60 -6.94
N ASP A 64 4.21 -38.88 -7.98
CA ASP A 64 3.94 -40.24 -8.46
C ASP A 64 5.22 -40.92 -8.93
N SER A 65 5.36 -42.16 -8.50
CA SER A 65 6.32 -43.16 -8.96
C SER A 65 5.95 -43.68 -10.34
N SER A 66 6.88 -43.70 -11.30
CA SER A 66 7.10 -44.85 -12.20
C SER A 66 8.23 -44.63 -13.22
N SER A 67 8.90 -45.73 -13.56
CA SER A 67 9.99 -45.95 -14.52
C SER A 67 11.42 -45.72 -14.01
N ASN A 68 12.00 -46.79 -13.45
CA ASN A 68 13.44 -47.05 -13.44
C ASN A 68 13.89 -47.40 -14.88
N PRO A 69 15.02 -46.85 -15.36
CA PRO A 69 15.87 -47.54 -16.31
C PRO A 69 17.07 -48.16 -15.57
N SER A 70 17.34 -49.40 -15.95
CA SER A 70 18.39 -50.32 -15.50
C SER A 70 19.78 -49.71 -15.34
N ALA A 71 20.46 -50.19 -14.29
CA ALA A 71 21.91 -50.15 -14.14
C ALA A 71 22.57 -50.71 -15.41
N ASP A 72 23.45 -49.91 -16.01
CA ASP A 72 24.68 -50.30 -16.73
C ASP A 72 25.15 -49.09 -17.53
N SER A 73 25.83 -48.14 -16.86
CA SER A 73 26.63 -47.14 -17.56
C SER A 73 27.91 -46.86 -16.76
N PRO A 74 29.10 -47.05 -17.35
CA PRO A 74 30.35 -46.91 -16.65
C PRO A 74 30.71 -45.43 -16.46
N PHE A 75 30.92 -45.06 -15.19
CA PHE A 75 31.89 -44.05 -14.74
C PHE A 75 32.07 -42.80 -15.62
N VAL A 76 31.12 -41.87 -15.56
CA VAL A 76 31.39 -40.45 -15.79
C VAL A 76 31.18 -39.71 -14.47
N PRO A 77 32.23 -39.15 -13.84
CA PRO A 77 32.04 -38.21 -12.75
C PRO A 77 31.37 -36.97 -13.32
N SER A 78 30.04 -36.90 -13.27
CA SER A 78 29.27 -35.74 -13.68
C SER A 78 29.43 -34.62 -12.65
N LEU A 79 30.60 -33.98 -12.69
CA LEU A 79 30.95 -32.71 -12.06
C LEU A 79 30.14 -31.53 -12.62
N LEU A 80 28.85 -31.70 -12.92
CA LEU A 80 28.06 -30.68 -13.63
C LEU A 80 26.68 -30.43 -13.02
N HIS A 81 26.54 -30.49 -11.70
CA HIS A 81 25.51 -29.73 -10.99
C HIS A 81 26.07 -29.03 -9.76
N ARG A 82 27.24 -28.39 -9.92
CA ARG A 82 27.63 -27.32 -9.01
C ARG A 82 26.77 -26.11 -9.36
N GLY A 83 25.50 -26.14 -8.95
CA GLY A 83 24.58 -25.02 -9.10
C GLY A 83 25.20 -23.80 -8.42
N TRP A 84 25.53 -22.78 -9.21
CA TRP A 84 26.09 -21.54 -8.71
C TRP A 84 25.05 -20.88 -7.79
N GLN A 85 25.15 -21.10 -6.48
CA GLN A 85 24.37 -20.33 -5.52
C GLN A 85 24.90 -18.90 -5.51
N GLN A 86 24.19 -17.99 -6.19
CA GLN A 86 24.50 -16.57 -6.14
C GLN A 86 24.42 -16.08 -4.69
N SER A 87 25.53 -15.53 -4.21
CA SER A 87 25.61 -15.02 -2.84
C SER A 87 24.64 -13.86 -2.64
N LYS A 88 23.91 -13.88 -1.53
CA LYS A 88 22.95 -12.84 -1.19
C LYS A 88 23.71 -11.53 -0.89
N ARG A 89 23.66 -10.58 -1.81
CA ARG A 89 24.39 -9.29 -1.70
C ARG A 89 24.04 -8.46 -0.46
N THR A 90 22.82 -8.57 0.06
CA THR A 90 22.37 -7.74 1.19
C THR A 90 21.55 -8.52 2.21
N VAL A 91 21.81 -8.31 3.50
CA VAL A 91 21.04 -8.94 4.59
C VAL A 91 19.74 -8.17 4.87
N LYS A 92 19.83 -6.86 5.13
CA LYS A 92 18.70 -6.03 5.61
C LYS A 92 18.13 -5.08 4.55
N VAL A 93 18.99 -4.43 3.77
CA VAL A 93 18.61 -3.25 2.96
C VAL A 93 17.82 -3.58 1.69
N GLY A 94 18.11 -4.70 1.01
CA GLY A 94 17.41 -5.07 -0.23
C GLY A 94 17.48 -3.98 -1.30
N ILE A 95 16.34 -3.70 -1.96
CA ILE A 95 16.21 -2.70 -3.05
C ILE A 95 16.67 -1.28 -2.65
N THR A 96 16.61 -0.94 -1.36
CA THR A 96 17.07 0.35 -0.84
C THR A 96 18.58 0.48 -0.69
N GLY A 97 19.35 -0.55 -1.06
CA GLY A 97 20.81 -0.50 -1.11
C GLY A 97 21.35 0.61 -2.03
N LYS A 98 20.58 1.00 -3.07
CA LYS A 98 20.91 2.11 -3.98
C LYS A 98 21.11 3.47 -3.28
N TYR A 99 20.52 3.65 -2.10
CA TYR A 99 20.63 4.91 -1.35
C TYR A 99 21.95 5.02 -0.56
N GLY A 100 22.71 3.93 -0.43
CA GLY A 100 23.96 3.91 0.34
C GLY A 100 23.70 4.24 1.82
N THR A 101 24.58 5.04 2.42
CA THR A 101 24.50 5.46 3.83
C THR A 101 23.51 6.60 4.10
N ARG A 102 22.95 7.21 3.05
CA ARG A 102 22.13 8.44 3.13
C ARG A 102 20.73 8.19 3.69
N TYR A 103 20.07 9.27 4.12
CA TYR A 103 18.66 9.36 4.57
C TYR A 103 18.28 8.66 5.89
N GLY A 104 19.16 7.82 6.44
CA GLY A 104 18.89 7.13 7.72
C GLY A 104 18.08 5.84 7.58
N ALA A 105 17.99 5.06 8.66
CA ALA A 105 17.42 3.71 8.63
C ALA A 105 15.88 3.69 8.56
N SER A 106 15.20 4.62 9.24
CA SER A 106 13.73 4.67 9.29
C SER A 106 13.11 4.91 7.92
N LEU A 107 13.56 5.96 7.22
CA LEU A 107 13.09 6.30 5.86
C LEU A 107 13.34 5.15 4.87
N ARG A 108 14.53 4.53 4.93
CA ARG A 108 14.84 3.38 4.07
C ARG A 108 13.94 2.18 4.34
N ARG A 109 13.53 1.92 5.59
CA ARG A 109 12.58 0.83 5.91
C ARG A 109 11.19 1.09 5.31
N GLN A 110 10.71 2.33 5.34
CA GLN A 110 9.42 2.71 4.76
C GLN A 110 9.45 2.61 3.23
N ILE A 111 10.45 3.22 2.59
CA ILE A 111 10.64 3.18 1.14
C ILE A 111 10.86 1.75 0.64
N LYS A 112 11.54 0.89 1.39
CA LYS A 112 11.70 -0.53 1.03
C LYS A 112 10.35 -1.21 0.79
N LYS A 113 9.37 -0.99 1.67
CA LYS A 113 8.02 -1.59 1.51
C LYS A 113 7.35 -1.08 0.24
N ILE A 114 7.42 0.22 0.00
CA ILE A 114 6.84 0.90 -1.17
C ILE A 114 7.52 0.46 -2.47
N GLU A 115 8.84 0.33 -2.47
CA GLU A 115 9.62 -0.05 -3.64
C GLU A 115 9.42 -1.52 -4.00
N ILE A 116 9.30 -2.41 -3.00
CA ILE A 116 9.00 -3.82 -3.23
C ILE A 116 7.61 -3.96 -3.86
N SER A 117 6.60 -3.31 -3.29
CA SER A 117 5.23 -3.42 -3.81
C SER A 117 5.12 -2.86 -5.22
N GLN A 118 5.64 -1.66 -5.49
CA GLN A 118 5.51 -1.05 -6.82
C GLN A 118 6.26 -1.84 -7.91
N HIS A 119 7.37 -2.51 -7.57
CA HIS A 119 8.15 -3.31 -8.51
C HIS A 119 7.72 -4.78 -8.54
N SER A 120 6.78 -5.21 -7.70
CA SER A 120 6.24 -6.58 -7.74
C SER A 120 5.44 -6.83 -9.03
N LYS A 121 5.16 -8.11 -9.34
CA LYS A 121 4.17 -8.48 -10.36
C LYS A 121 2.88 -8.80 -9.62
N TYR A 122 1.74 -8.36 -10.17
CA TYR A 122 0.43 -8.68 -9.62
C TYR A 122 -0.36 -9.61 -10.55
N THR A 123 -1.27 -10.37 -9.96
CA THR A 123 -2.27 -11.18 -10.65
C THR A 123 -3.24 -10.29 -11.41
N CYS A 124 -3.41 -10.56 -12.71
CA CYS A 124 -4.40 -9.86 -13.53
C CYS A 124 -5.79 -10.46 -13.28
N THR A 125 -6.76 -9.63 -12.88
CA THR A 125 -8.17 -10.05 -12.70
C THR A 125 -8.85 -10.48 -13.99
N PHE A 126 -8.30 -10.12 -15.16
CA PHE A 126 -8.90 -10.41 -16.45
C PHE A 126 -8.37 -11.68 -17.10
N CYS A 127 -7.09 -12.02 -16.89
CA CYS A 127 -6.46 -13.17 -17.56
C CYS A 127 -5.74 -14.13 -16.61
N GLY A 128 -5.85 -13.94 -15.29
CA GLY A 128 -5.28 -14.79 -14.25
C GLY A 128 -3.75 -14.74 -14.08
N LYS A 129 -3.00 -14.26 -15.08
CA LYS A 129 -1.54 -14.27 -15.09
C LYS A 129 -0.89 -13.17 -14.23
N ASP A 130 0.21 -13.51 -13.56
CA ASP A 130 1.10 -12.59 -12.81
C ASP A 130 1.95 -11.73 -13.73
N SER A 131 1.30 -10.82 -14.44
CA SER A 131 1.94 -10.00 -15.48
C SER A 131 1.58 -8.53 -15.41
N VAL A 132 0.82 -8.12 -14.40
CA VAL A 132 0.48 -6.71 -14.17
C VAL A 132 1.71 -6.00 -13.59
N LYS A 133 2.08 -4.89 -14.24
CA LYS A 133 3.18 -4.01 -13.84
C LYS A 133 2.72 -2.56 -13.84
N ARG A 134 3.30 -1.78 -12.93
CA ARG A 134 3.10 -0.33 -12.86
C ARG A 134 3.69 0.34 -14.10
N LYS A 135 2.93 1.21 -14.75
CA LYS A 135 3.42 2.08 -15.84
C LYS A 135 3.63 3.51 -15.35
N ALA A 136 2.65 4.05 -14.63
CA ALA A 136 2.74 5.35 -13.98
C ALA A 136 2.06 5.29 -12.61
N VAL A 137 2.05 6.40 -11.87
CA VAL A 137 1.32 6.51 -10.60
C VAL A 137 -0.15 6.19 -10.86
N GLY A 138 -0.70 5.19 -10.17
CA GLY A 138 -2.10 4.79 -10.30
C GLY A 138 -2.47 4.06 -11.60
N ILE A 139 -1.54 3.94 -12.56
CA ILE A 139 -1.78 3.27 -13.85
C ILE A 139 -0.99 1.97 -13.92
N TRP A 140 -1.72 0.87 -14.10
CA TRP A 140 -1.18 -0.49 -14.16
C TRP A 140 -1.55 -1.15 -15.48
N GLU A 141 -0.62 -1.89 -16.07
CA GLU A 141 -0.83 -2.58 -17.34
C GLU A 141 -0.46 -4.05 -17.23
N CYS A 142 -1.36 -4.91 -17.68
CA CYS A 142 -1.08 -6.33 -17.84
C CYS A 142 -0.26 -6.56 -19.12
N ARG A 143 0.96 -7.09 -18.99
CA ARG A 143 1.80 -7.37 -20.16
C ARG A 143 1.22 -8.45 -21.07
N ALA A 144 0.43 -9.37 -20.51
CA ALA A 144 -0.10 -10.52 -21.25
C ALA A 144 -1.38 -10.20 -22.03
N CYS A 145 -2.40 -9.60 -21.39
CA CYS A 145 -3.66 -9.27 -22.07
C CYS A 145 -3.78 -7.79 -22.48
N LYS A 146 -2.72 -6.99 -22.27
CA LYS A 146 -2.63 -5.55 -22.61
C LYS A 146 -3.68 -4.65 -21.96
N LYS A 147 -4.45 -5.17 -21.00
CA LYS A 147 -5.44 -4.37 -20.29
C LYS A 147 -4.76 -3.40 -19.32
N VAL A 148 -5.15 -2.14 -19.45
CA VAL A 148 -4.79 -1.05 -18.53
C VAL A 148 -5.85 -0.94 -17.46
N MET A 149 -5.44 -0.80 -16.21
CA MET A 149 -6.33 -0.69 -15.05
C MET A 149 -5.84 0.39 -14.10
N ALA A 150 -6.79 1.12 -13.52
CA ALA A 150 -6.52 2.08 -12.47
C ALA A 150 -6.36 1.35 -11.12
N GLY A 151 -5.41 1.80 -10.31
CA GLY A 151 -5.09 1.19 -9.03
C GLY A 151 -4.47 2.18 -8.05
N GLY A 152 -3.86 1.65 -6.98
CA GLY A 152 -3.12 2.47 -6.03
C GLY A 152 -1.81 3.04 -6.61
N ALA A 153 -1.24 4.01 -5.91
CA ALA A 153 0.03 4.63 -6.30
C ALA A 153 1.21 3.62 -6.32
N TRP A 154 1.20 2.67 -5.38
CA TRP A 154 2.28 1.70 -5.15
C TRP A 154 1.82 0.24 -5.17
N THR A 155 0.53 -0.02 -4.96
CA THR A 155 -0.07 -1.35 -5.01
C THR A 155 -1.23 -1.39 -6.00
N LEU A 156 -1.50 -2.54 -6.63
CA LEU A 156 -2.58 -2.66 -7.60
C LEU A 156 -3.95 -2.35 -7.00
N SER A 157 -4.25 -2.90 -5.82
CA SER A 157 -5.46 -2.58 -5.06
C SER A 157 -5.08 -2.04 -3.69
N THR A 158 -5.77 -1.00 -3.24
CA THR A 158 -5.72 -0.51 -1.86
C THR A 158 -6.80 -1.18 -1.02
N SER A 159 -6.65 -1.16 0.31
CA SER A 159 -7.67 -1.67 1.25
C SER A 159 -8.97 -0.90 1.13
N ALA A 160 -8.91 0.43 1.09
CA ALA A 160 -10.08 1.29 0.91
C ALA A 160 -10.83 0.95 -0.39
N ALA A 161 -10.13 0.75 -1.51
CA ALA A 161 -10.75 0.36 -2.77
C ALA A 161 -11.43 -1.02 -2.68
N ALA A 162 -10.84 -1.97 -1.94
CA ALA A 162 -11.46 -3.28 -1.72
C ALA A 162 -12.78 -3.15 -0.93
N THR A 163 -12.80 -2.33 0.12
CA THR A 163 -14.01 -2.04 0.90
C THR A 163 -15.08 -1.36 0.05
N VAL A 164 -14.71 -0.38 -0.77
CA VAL A 164 -15.67 0.32 -1.65
C VAL A 164 -16.29 -0.66 -2.66
N ARG A 165 -15.51 -1.59 -3.21
CA ARG A 165 -16.06 -2.60 -4.12
C ARG A 165 -17.06 -3.52 -3.44
N SER A 166 -16.79 -3.95 -2.19
CA SER A 166 -17.72 -4.82 -1.47
C SER A 166 -18.98 -4.08 -1.02
N THR A 167 -18.88 -2.82 -0.59
CA THR A 167 -20.04 -2.03 -0.19
C THR A 167 -20.96 -1.74 -1.37
N ILE A 168 -20.41 -1.32 -2.52
CA ILE A 168 -21.20 -1.08 -3.73
C ILE A 168 -21.91 -2.35 -4.18
N ARG A 169 -21.21 -3.49 -4.17
CA ARG A 169 -21.81 -4.78 -4.52
C ARG A 169 -23.02 -5.09 -3.63
N ARG A 170 -22.85 -5.02 -2.31
CA ARG A 170 -23.93 -5.28 -1.34
C ARG A 170 -25.11 -4.32 -1.54
N LEU A 171 -24.85 -3.05 -1.80
CA LEU A 171 -25.91 -2.06 -1.99
C LEU A 171 -26.72 -2.34 -3.26
N ARG A 172 -26.08 -2.77 -4.36
CA ARG A 172 -26.79 -3.15 -5.59
C ARG A 172 -27.68 -4.38 -5.39
N GLU A 173 -27.17 -5.40 -4.69
CA GLU A 173 -27.93 -6.60 -4.36
C GLU A 173 -29.19 -6.29 -3.53
N LEU A 174 -29.15 -5.25 -2.68
CA LEU A 174 -30.31 -4.83 -1.88
C LEU A 174 -31.33 -3.99 -2.65
N THR A 175 -30.92 -3.28 -3.70
CA THR A 175 -31.83 -2.44 -4.49
C THR A 175 -32.53 -3.22 -5.61
N GLU A 176 -31.95 -4.34 -6.04
CA GLU A 176 -32.45 -5.17 -7.14
C GLU A 176 -33.26 -6.39 -6.65
N ALA A 177 -33.32 -6.61 -5.33
CA ALA A 177 -34.16 -7.62 -4.68
C ALA A 177 -35.54 -7.05 -4.34
#